data_AF-A0AAV1YWV4-F1
#
_entry.id   AF-A0AAV1YWV4-F1
#
_cell.length_a   1.000
_cell.length_b   1.000
_cell.length_c   1.000
_cell.angle_alpha   90.00
_cell.angle_beta   90.00
_cell.angle_gamma   90.00
#
_symmetry.space_group_name_H-M   'P 1'
#
loop_
_entity.id
_entity.type
_entity.pdbx_description
1 polymer ?
#
loop_
_entity_poly.entity_id
_entity_poly.type
_entity_poly.pdbx_seq_one_letter_code
_entity_poly.pdbx_strand_id
1 'polypeptide(L)' 'MIDDCDDTCWNSDQGSPQWVEVNFSLPVTVEEVHIQFQGGFAGKECWVEAKSNGEFRRISSIYPEDNNALQISLKVL' A
#
# COMPACT_ATOMS: atom_id res chain seq x y z
N MET A 1 -4.62 -0.41 -10.08
CA MET A 1 -3.61 -1.40 -10.51
C MET A 1 -2.51 -0.69 -11.27
N ILE A 2 -1.26 -1.17 -11.28
CA ILE A 2 -0.15 -0.46 -11.96
C ILE A 2 -0.25 -0.60 -13.50
N ASP A 3 -0.91 -1.67 -13.98
CA ASP A 3 -1.13 -2.04 -15.38
C ASP A 3 -2.61 -2.00 -15.84
N ASP A 4 -3.52 -1.52 -14.99
CA ASP A 4 -4.96 -1.31 -15.30
C ASP A 4 -5.73 -2.55 -15.82
N CYS A 5 -5.30 -3.76 -15.41
CA CYS A 5 -5.85 -5.04 -15.88
C CYS A 5 -6.43 -5.87 -14.73
N ASP A 6 -7.71 -5.74 -14.40
CA ASP A 6 -8.38 -6.38 -13.23
C ASP A 6 -8.08 -7.87 -12.97
N ASP A 7 -7.67 -8.62 -13.99
CA ASP A 7 -7.25 -10.02 -13.90
C ASP A 7 -5.83 -10.25 -13.34
N THR A 8 -5.01 -9.21 -13.19
CA THR A 8 -3.63 -9.31 -12.66
C THR A 8 -3.55 -8.77 -11.23
N CYS A 9 -2.77 -9.46 -10.39
CA CYS A 9 -2.50 -9.04 -9.02
C CYS A 9 -1.07 -9.37 -8.61
N TRP A 10 -0.55 -8.61 -7.65
CA TRP A 10 0.63 -9.04 -6.90
C TRP A 10 0.20 -9.84 -5.68
N ASN A 11 0.87 -10.96 -5.43
CA ASN A 11 0.71 -11.75 -4.22
C ASN A 11 2.04 -11.83 -3.45
N SER A 12 1.97 -11.76 -2.12
CA SER A 12 3.13 -12.01 -1.27
C SER A 12 3.39 -13.52 -1.14
N ASP A 13 4.54 -13.86 -0.55
CA ASP A 13 4.77 -15.18 0.04
C ASP A 13 4.17 -15.26 1.45
N GLN A 14 4.35 -16.38 2.14
CA GLN A 14 3.96 -16.59 3.54
C GLN A 14 4.88 -15.84 4.52
N GLY A 15 4.33 -15.49 5.68
CA GLY A 15 5.06 -14.83 6.77
C GLY A 15 4.85 -13.32 6.80
N SER A 16 5.32 -12.68 7.87
CA SER A 16 5.20 -11.23 8.08
C SER A 16 6.48 -10.66 8.67
N PRO A 17 6.88 -9.42 8.31
CA PRO A 17 6.19 -8.51 7.40
C PRO A 17 6.43 -8.84 5.91
N GLN A 18 5.53 -8.35 5.06
CA GLN A 18 5.64 -8.35 3.59
C GLN A 18 5.35 -6.91 3.12
N TRP A 19 6.01 -6.46 2.06
CA TRP A 19 5.89 -5.07 1.60
C TRP A 19 6.04 -4.95 0.08
N VAL A 20 5.48 -3.87 -0.44
CA VAL A 20 5.74 -3.36 -1.79
C VAL A 20 6.48 -2.04 -1.64
N GLU A 21 7.61 -1.90 -2.31
CA GLU A 21 8.41 -0.66 -2.31
C GLU A 21 8.21 0.10 -3.63
N VAL A 22 7.86 1.39 -3.52
CA VAL A 22 7.71 2.28 -4.67
C VAL A 22 8.82 3.33 -4.61
N ASN A 23 9.66 3.37 -5.65
CA ASN A 23 10.77 4.31 -5.77
C ASN A 23 10.42 5.44 -6.75
N PHE A 24 10.48 6.68 -6.27
CA PHE A 24 10.28 7.88 -7.09
C PHE A 24 11.64 8.43 -7.56
N SER A 25 11.69 8.91 -8.80
CA SER A 25 12.92 9.52 -9.37
C SER A 25 13.28 10.86 -8.73
N LEU A 26 12.32 11.52 -8.08
CA LEU A 26 12.46 12.78 -7.38
C LEU A 26 11.65 12.72 -6.06
N PRO A 27 11.97 13.57 -5.07
CA PRO A 27 11.14 13.71 -3.87
C PRO A 27 9.69 14.08 -4.23
N VAL A 28 8.74 13.43 -3.56
CA VAL A 28 7.30 13.66 -3.73
C VAL A 28 6.62 13.87 -2.38
N THR A 29 5.48 14.56 -2.40
CA THR A 29 4.55 14.59 -1.27
C THR A 29 3.52 13.48 -1.48
N VAL A 30 3.35 12.59 -0.51
CA VAL A 30 2.35 11.53 -0.55
C VAL A 30 1.02 12.08 -0.01
N GLU A 31 0.02 12.25 -0.88
CA GLU A 31 -1.30 12.75 -0.49
C GLU A 31 -2.26 11.62 -0.13
N GLU A 32 -2.35 10.61 -1.00
CA GLU A 32 -3.26 9.46 -0.86
C GLU A 32 -2.56 8.16 -1.31
N VAL A 33 -3.02 7.04 -0.77
CA VAL A 33 -2.63 5.68 -1.15
C VAL A 33 -3.90 4.89 -1.43
N HIS A 34 -4.05 4.43 -2.67
CA HIS A 34 -5.19 3.64 -3.09
C HIS A 34 -4.79 2.16 -3.14
N ILE A 35 -5.50 1.30 -2.42
CA ILE A 35 -5.22 -0.13 -2.29
C ILE A 35 -6.48 -0.91 -2.61
N GLN A 36 -6.34 -1.97 -3.41
CA GLN A 36 -7.43 -2.87 -3.74
C GLN A 36 -6.92 -4.31 -3.59
N PHE A 37 -7.66 -5.13 -2.86
CA PHE A 37 -7.43 -6.57 -2.76
C PHE A 37 -8.36 -7.30 -3.74
N GLN A 38 -8.10 -8.56 -4.06
CA GLN A 38 -9.04 -9.38 -4.84
C GLN A 38 -10.20 -9.90 -3.98
N GLY A 39 -10.05 -9.88 -2.65
CA GLY A 39 -10.98 -10.48 -1.69
C GLY A 39 -10.67 -11.95 -1.40
N GLY A 40 -11.07 -12.42 -0.22
CA GLY A 40 -10.78 -13.76 0.32
C GLY A 40 -9.47 -13.84 1.11
N PHE A 41 -8.64 -12.79 1.02
CA PHE A 41 -7.51 -12.53 1.88
C PHE A 41 -7.07 -11.06 1.74
N ALA A 42 -7.02 -10.33 2.85
CA ALA A 42 -6.44 -8.99 2.93
C ALA A 42 -5.56 -8.85 4.18
N GLY A 43 -4.55 -7.98 4.09
CA GLY A 43 -3.78 -7.58 5.25
C GLY A 43 -4.69 -6.90 6.28
N LYS A 44 -4.56 -7.24 7.57
CA LYS A 44 -5.41 -6.68 8.64
C LYS A 44 -4.83 -5.42 9.28
N GLU A 45 -3.51 -5.43 9.47
CA GLU A 45 -2.75 -4.32 10.05
C GLU A 45 -1.61 -3.97 9.10
N CYS A 46 -1.84 -2.96 8.28
CA CYS A 46 -0.87 -2.46 7.31
C CYS A 46 -0.41 -1.05 7.73
N TRP A 47 0.71 -0.61 7.19
CA TRP A 47 1.19 0.75 7.39
C TRP A 47 1.96 1.23 6.16
N VAL A 48 2.05 2.55 6.04
CA VAL A 48 2.84 3.19 4.99
C VAL A 48 4.10 3.75 5.62
N GLU A 49 5.24 3.47 5.02
CA GLU A 49 6.51 4.09 5.39
C GLU A 49 6.98 5.02 4.27
N ALA A 50 7.59 6.14 4.64
CA ALA A 50 8.25 7.05 3.72
C ALA A 50 9.70 7.27 4.13
N LYS A 51 10.55 7.44 3.12
CA LYS A 51 11.99 7.68 3.28
C LYS A 51 12.37 8.98 2.56
N SER A 52 12.72 10.01 3.33
CA SER A 52 13.23 11.27 2.78
C SER A 52 14.75 11.39 2.89
N ASN A 53 15.35 10.89 3.99
CA ASN A 53 16.76 11.15 4.35
C ASN A 53 17.50 9.89 4.86
N GLY A 54 17.28 8.74 4.23
CA GLY A 54 18.04 7.52 4.51
C GLY A 54 17.28 6.43 5.28
N GLU A 55 16.34 6.81 6.15
CA GLU A 55 15.54 5.86 6.94
C GLU A 55 14.06 5.92 6.59
N PHE A 56 13.42 4.75 6.58
CA PHE A 56 11.98 4.63 6.49
C PHE A 56 11.32 4.98 7.83
N ARG A 57 10.23 5.73 7.78
CA ARG A 57 9.40 6.06 8.94
C ARG A 57 7.95 5.83 8.60
N ARG A 58 7.22 5.22 9.53
CA ARG A 58 5.76 5.06 9.42
C ARG A 58 5.09 6.44 9.37
N ILE A 59 4.31 6.67 8.32
CA ILE A 59 3.52 7.89 8.13
C ILE A 59 2.01 7.65 8.23
N SER A 60 1.57 6.39 8.16
CA SER A 60 0.14 6.03 8.29
C SER A 60 -0.07 4.60 8.77
N SER A 61 -1.26 4.35 9.30
CA SER A 61 -1.81 3.02 9.57
C SER A 61 -2.96 2.76 8.59
N ILE A 62 -3.03 1.55 8.04
CA ILE A 62 -4.09 1.12 7.13
C ILE A 62 -4.72 -0.15 7.71
N TYR A 63 -6.05 -0.21 7.72
CA TYR A 63 -6.80 -1.37 8.14
C TYR A 63 -7.75 -1.80 7.00
N PRO A 64 -7.22 -2.48 5.97
CA PRO A 64 -8.03 -2.88 4.84
C PRO A 64 -9.16 -3.83 5.21
N GLU A 65 -10.31 -3.65 4.57
CA GLU A 65 -11.37 -4.63 4.53
C GLU A 65 -11.04 -5.74 3.53
N ASP A 66 -11.42 -6.97 3.84
CA ASP A 66 -11.26 -8.12 2.95
C ASP A 66 -12.38 -8.14 1.90
N ASN A 67 -12.29 -7.22 0.94
CA ASN A 67 -13.18 -7.11 -0.20
C ASN A 67 -12.40 -6.60 -1.43
N ASN A 68 -13.09 -6.52 -2.57
CA ASN A 68 -12.51 -6.07 -3.84
C ASN A 68 -12.75 -4.59 -4.15
N ALA A 69 -13.25 -3.81 -3.18
CA ALA A 69 -13.44 -2.38 -3.38
C ALA A 69 -12.09 -1.65 -3.36
N LEU A 70 -11.99 -0.56 -4.12
CA LEU A 70 -10.87 0.37 -4.00
C LEU A 70 -10.95 1.07 -2.64
N GLN A 71 -9.93 0.89 -1.82
CA GLN A 71 -9.84 1.46 -0.48
C GLN A 71 -8.76 2.54 -0.46
N ILE A 72 -9.14 3.74 -0.04
CA ILE A 72 -8.27 4.91 -0.01
C ILE A 72 -7.79 5.10 1.43
N SER A 73 -6.48 5.14 1.60
CA SER A 73 -5.83 5.50 2.86
C SER A 73 -4.91 6.70 2.69
N LEU A 74 -4.68 7.43 3.78
CA LEU A 74 -4.07 8.76 3.88
C LEU A 74 -4.90 9.90 3.27
N LYS A 75 -5.16 10.91 4.11
CA LYS A 75 -5.28 12.33 3.74
C LYS A 75 -4.40 13.11 4.72
N VAL A 76 -3.23 13.54 4.27
CA VAL A 76 -2.36 14.42 5.07
C VAL A 76 -2.90 15.85 4.93
N LEU A 77 -3.22 16.51 6.05
CA LEU A 77 -3.43 17.97 6.09
C LEU A 77 -2.07 18.69 6.01
#